data_AF-A0A0T6ACB1-F1
#
_entry.id   AF-A0A0T6ACB1-F1
#
_cell.length_a   1.000
_cell.length_b   1.000
_cell.length_c   1.000
_cell.angle_alpha   90.00
_cell.angle_beta   90.00
_cell.angle_gamma   90.00
#
_symmetry.space_group_name_H-M   'P 1'
#
loop_
_entity.id
_entity.type
_entity.pdbx_description
1 polymer ?
#
loop_
_entity_poly.entity_id
_entity_poly.type
_entity_poly.pdbx_seq_one_letter_code
_entity_poly.pdbx_strand_id
1 'polypeptide(L)'
;MSGRLRAAWAGIVLLAVGLAVAPAFASHESLSVLLPGDPLEGSRLFTGKGCLRCHAVHGVGGTAGPDLGRRVMNRPLLEIAGVMWNHSPGMEHVFQEKRVPRPRFEPSEMASLLSFLYYLGSLDPPGDAAAGGRLFSQKGCQTCHSLGGKGGNMGPRLDKYSGYTSPLFLTAALWNRGKPMAEAMEKQSISRPTFQGTDISDLLAYIRSAGGGTERVYVAPGKPKSGEALFSKKRCVECHSIRGHGGNVGPDLGITLKGSLMRIAGSMWNHGPKMWVKMAERGIEVPGLSTQEMSDLISYLYFFQFIDPPGDVRRGLVVYKEKRCGTCHALRGVGEKVGPDLAAVEKLDTSLEVITGMWNHAATMEEVMVGANVAWPILKGGEMADLIAYLLQARGGAPRPAAAKGPEPKSTRR
;
A
#
# COMPACT_ATOMS: atom_id res chain seq x y z
N MET A 1 41.90 -21.77 76.71
CA MET A 1 42.42 -23.01 76.10
C MET A 1 41.72 -23.21 74.76
N SER A 2 42.53 -23.30 73.72
CA SER A 2 42.20 -23.37 72.30
C SER A 2 41.54 -24.69 71.88
N GLY A 3 40.46 -24.62 71.10
CA GLY A 3 39.89 -25.74 70.37
C GLY A 3 39.41 -25.29 68.99
N ARG A 4 40.19 -25.61 67.96
CA ARG A 4 39.89 -25.32 66.54
C ARG A 4 38.87 -26.34 66.02
N LEU A 5 37.80 -25.86 65.36
CA LEU A 5 36.98 -26.67 64.45
C LEU A 5 36.92 -25.97 63.09
N ARG A 6 37.36 -26.71 62.08
CA ARG A 6 37.42 -26.31 60.66
C ARG A 6 36.01 -26.32 60.09
N ALA A 7 35.54 -25.19 59.56
CA ALA A 7 34.33 -25.13 58.75
C ALA A 7 34.68 -25.40 57.27
N ALA A 8 34.05 -26.43 56.70
CA ALA A 8 34.13 -26.78 55.30
C ALA A 8 33.32 -25.78 54.46
N TRP A 9 33.92 -25.27 53.38
CA TRP A 9 33.26 -24.43 52.40
C TRP A 9 32.49 -25.32 51.41
N ALA A 10 31.16 -25.32 51.50
CA ALA A 10 30.29 -25.84 50.46
C ALA A 10 29.96 -24.69 49.49
N GLY A 11 30.53 -24.73 48.29
CA GLY A 11 30.23 -23.77 47.23
C GLY A 11 28.82 -23.99 46.69
N ILE A 12 27.95 -22.99 46.86
CA ILE A 12 26.64 -22.93 46.21
C ILE A 12 26.86 -22.40 44.79
N VAL A 13 26.68 -23.26 43.80
CA VAL A 13 26.56 -22.86 42.39
C VAL A 13 25.16 -22.30 42.18
N LEU A 14 25.03 -20.98 42.16
CA LEU A 14 23.82 -20.28 41.72
C LEU A 14 23.67 -20.44 40.20
N LEU A 15 22.79 -21.35 39.77
CA LEU A 15 22.29 -21.38 38.41
C LEU A 15 21.42 -20.14 38.17
N ALA A 16 22.00 -19.12 37.55
CA ALA A 16 21.25 -17.99 37.02
C ALA A 16 20.40 -18.47 35.82
N VAL A 17 19.11 -18.72 36.06
CA VAL A 17 18.12 -18.87 34.99
C VAL A 17 17.90 -17.49 34.39
N GLY A 18 18.66 -17.17 33.35
CA GLY A 18 18.41 -16.01 32.51
C GLY A 18 17.11 -16.23 31.74
N LEU A 19 16.01 -15.63 32.19
CA LEU A 19 14.88 -15.34 31.30
C LEU A 19 15.40 -14.36 30.25
N ALA A 20 15.80 -14.89 29.09
CA ALA A 20 16.00 -14.08 27.90
C ALA A 20 14.63 -13.53 27.48
N VAL A 21 14.33 -12.30 27.93
CA VAL A 21 13.30 -11.48 27.31
C VAL A 21 13.80 -11.20 25.90
N ALA A 22 13.32 -11.96 24.93
CA ALA A 22 13.58 -11.70 23.52
C ALA A 22 13.13 -10.25 23.24
N PRO A 23 14.00 -9.39 22.70
CA PRO A 23 13.61 -8.03 22.47
C PRO A 23 12.63 -8.02 21.28
N ALA A 24 11.53 -7.29 21.43
CA ALA A 24 10.45 -7.16 20.45
C ALA A 24 10.87 -6.33 19.22
N PHE A 25 11.94 -6.74 18.53
CA PHE A 25 12.45 -6.11 17.31
C PHE A 25 12.11 -6.90 16.03
N ALA A 26 11.33 -7.97 16.12
CA ALA A 26 10.96 -8.81 14.97
C ALA A 26 9.76 -8.27 14.12
N SER A 27 9.32 -7.03 14.33
CA SER A 27 8.17 -6.45 13.63
C SER A 27 8.53 -5.49 12.49
N HIS A 28 9.75 -4.97 12.41
CA HIS A 28 10.12 -3.98 11.40
C HIS A 28 10.29 -4.60 9.99
N GLU A 29 10.88 -5.79 9.89
CA GLU A 29 11.03 -6.50 8.61
C GLU A 29 9.68 -6.88 7.98
N SER A 30 8.67 -7.16 8.80
CA SER A 30 7.36 -7.62 8.30
C SER A 30 6.58 -6.55 7.51
N LEU A 31 6.81 -5.27 7.81
CA LEU A 31 6.08 -4.14 7.21
C LEU A 31 6.74 -3.63 5.94
N SER A 32 8.07 -3.50 5.93
CA SER A 32 8.83 -3.05 4.75
C SER A 32 8.81 -4.08 3.61
N VAL A 33 8.59 -5.36 3.91
CA VAL A 33 8.40 -6.45 2.92
C VAL A 33 7.09 -6.30 2.14
N LEU A 34 6.05 -5.71 2.74
CA LEU A 34 4.74 -5.54 2.10
C LEU A 34 4.63 -4.24 1.29
N LEU A 35 5.59 -3.33 1.42
CA LEU A 35 5.64 -2.11 0.62
C LEU A 35 6.24 -2.40 -0.76
N PRO A 36 5.57 -2.02 -1.86
CA PRO A 36 6.13 -2.21 -3.18
C PRO A 36 7.40 -1.36 -3.37
N GLY A 37 8.35 -1.91 -4.11
CA GLY A 37 9.56 -1.18 -4.50
C GLY A 37 9.25 -0.03 -5.45
N ASP A 38 8.50 -0.30 -6.53
CA ASP A 38 8.14 0.69 -7.54
C ASP A 38 6.75 0.37 -8.17
N PRO A 39 5.72 1.19 -7.92
CA PRO A 39 4.41 1.03 -8.57
C PRO A 39 4.45 1.06 -10.11
N LEU A 40 5.49 1.66 -10.72
CA LEU A 40 5.65 1.64 -12.18
C LEU A 40 6.02 0.27 -12.72
N GLU A 41 6.65 -0.59 -11.92
CA GLU A 41 6.90 -1.99 -12.31
C GLU A 41 5.57 -2.70 -12.56
N GLY A 42 4.60 -2.50 -11.67
CA GLY A 42 3.24 -3.03 -11.84
C GLY A 42 2.53 -2.50 -13.09
N SER A 43 2.75 -1.23 -13.48
CA SER A 43 2.22 -0.68 -14.73
C SER A 43 2.79 -1.38 -15.97
N ARG A 44 4.11 -1.67 -15.97
CA ARG A 44 4.75 -2.44 -17.04
C ARG A 44 4.23 -3.87 -17.10
N LEU A 45 4.04 -4.51 -15.95
CA LEU A 45 3.45 -5.84 -15.87
C LEU A 45 2.00 -5.85 -16.37
N PHE A 46 1.19 -4.87 -15.97
CA PHE A 46 -0.19 -4.73 -16.42
C PHE A 46 -0.29 -4.62 -17.95
N THR A 47 0.56 -3.79 -18.57
CA THR A 47 0.60 -3.66 -20.03
C THR A 47 1.20 -4.91 -20.68
N GLY A 48 2.33 -5.40 -20.18
CA GLY A 48 3.10 -6.51 -20.76
C GLY A 48 2.38 -7.86 -20.69
N LYS A 49 1.60 -8.11 -19.63
CA LYS A 49 0.75 -9.29 -19.48
C LYS A 49 -0.63 -9.12 -20.18
N GLY A 50 -0.83 -8.01 -20.89
CA GLY A 50 -1.98 -7.79 -21.77
C GLY A 50 -3.25 -7.29 -21.08
N CYS A 51 -3.21 -6.92 -19.80
CA CYS A 51 -4.39 -6.47 -19.06
C CYS A 51 -5.03 -5.23 -19.70
N LEU A 52 -4.21 -4.30 -20.22
CA LEU A 52 -4.65 -3.07 -20.90
C LEU A 52 -5.48 -3.34 -22.17
N ARG A 53 -5.40 -4.54 -22.76
CA ARG A 53 -6.18 -4.91 -23.97
C ARG A 53 -7.67 -5.06 -23.67
N CYS A 54 -8.02 -5.33 -22.41
CA CYS A 54 -9.41 -5.50 -21.97
C CYS A 54 -9.84 -4.41 -20.98
N HIS A 55 -8.95 -4.03 -20.06
CA HIS A 55 -9.22 -3.02 -19.03
C HIS A 55 -8.66 -1.66 -19.42
N ALA A 56 -9.50 -0.62 -19.34
CA ALA A 56 -9.05 0.76 -19.45
C ALA A 56 -8.44 1.25 -18.13
N VAL A 57 -7.56 2.26 -18.24
CA VAL A 57 -7.07 3.08 -17.13
C VAL A 57 -7.33 4.53 -17.50
N HIS A 58 -8.28 5.17 -16.80
CA HIS A 58 -8.69 6.55 -17.06
C HIS A 58 -9.07 6.79 -18.54
N GLY A 59 -9.84 5.87 -19.11
CA GLY A 59 -10.30 5.94 -20.51
C GLY A 59 -9.30 5.46 -21.56
N VAL A 60 -8.08 5.03 -21.19
CA VAL A 60 -7.09 4.49 -22.12
C VAL A 60 -7.01 2.98 -21.97
N GLY A 61 -7.24 2.23 -23.06
CA GLY A 61 -7.17 0.76 -23.09
C GLY A 61 -8.41 0.12 -23.69
N GLY A 62 -8.63 -1.16 -23.38
CA GLY A 62 -9.80 -1.92 -23.81
C GLY A 62 -11.07 -1.54 -23.07
N THR A 63 -12.21 -1.89 -23.66
CA THR A 63 -13.56 -1.63 -23.10
C THR A 63 -14.32 -2.91 -22.73
N ALA A 64 -13.69 -4.08 -22.90
CA ALA A 64 -14.29 -5.37 -22.57
C ALA A 64 -14.40 -5.57 -21.06
N GLY A 65 -13.44 -5.04 -20.30
CA GLY A 65 -13.45 -4.98 -18.84
C GLY A 65 -13.71 -3.56 -18.31
N PRO A 66 -14.00 -3.42 -17.02
CA PRO A 66 -14.19 -2.11 -16.40
C PRO A 66 -12.92 -1.24 -16.44
N ASP A 67 -13.11 0.08 -16.46
CA ASP A 67 -12.04 1.07 -16.30
C ASP A 67 -11.53 1.06 -14.84
N LEU A 68 -10.32 0.56 -14.65
CA LEU A 68 -9.71 0.37 -13.32
C LEU A 68 -9.18 1.68 -12.72
N GLY A 69 -9.10 2.76 -13.51
CA GLY A 69 -8.76 4.10 -13.01
C GLY A 69 -9.91 4.82 -12.30
N ARG A 70 -11.14 4.31 -12.37
CA ARG A 70 -12.34 4.99 -11.85
C ARG A 70 -12.82 4.46 -10.49
N ARG A 71 -11.95 4.52 -9.47
CA ARG A 71 -12.25 4.25 -8.04
C ARG A 71 -12.63 2.81 -7.67
N VAL A 72 -12.42 1.82 -8.55
CA VAL A 72 -12.71 0.40 -8.24
C VAL A 72 -11.72 -0.18 -7.20
N MET A 73 -10.48 0.33 -7.17
CA MET A 73 -9.35 -0.30 -6.48
C MET A 73 -8.87 0.43 -5.21
N ASN A 74 -9.65 1.36 -4.67
CA ASN A 74 -9.33 2.01 -3.38
C ASN A 74 -9.69 1.10 -2.20
N ARG A 75 -9.02 -0.05 -2.12
CA ARG A 75 -9.27 -1.13 -1.17
C ARG A 75 -7.93 -1.74 -0.73
N PRO A 76 -7.86 -2.36 0.45
CA PRO A 76 -6.68 -3.13 0.86
C PRO A 76 -6.35 -4.29 -0.10
N LEU A 77 -5.12 -4.79 -0.01
CA LEU A 77 -4.51 -5.78 -0.90
C LEU A 77 -5.36 -7.05 -1.05
N LEU A 78 -5.78 -7.67 0.06
CA LEU A 78 -6.53 -8.92 0.05
C LEU A 78 -7.97 -8.68 -0.42
N GLU A 79 -8.52 -7.50 -0.19
CA GLU A 79 -9.82 -7.14 -0.77
C GLU A 79 -9.74 -6.96 -2.29
N ILE A 80 -8.67 -6.36 -2.81
CA ILE A 80 -8.40 -6.33 -4.27
C ILE A 80 -8.29 -7.75 -4.82
N ALA A 81 -7.57 -8.64 -4.14
CA ALA A 81 -7.46 -10.03 -4.53
C ALA A 81 -8.83 -10.74 -4.53
N GLY A 82 -9.70 -10.44 -3.57
CA GLY A 82 -11.09 -10.90 -3.54
C GLY A 82 -11.92 -10.42 -4.73
N VAL A 83 -11.77 -9.15 -5.12
CA VAL A 83 -12.41 -8.62 -6.34
C VAL A 83 -11.92 -9.34 -7.59
N MET A 84 -10.61 -9.56 -7.71
CA MET A 84 -10.02 -10.32 -8.82
C MET A 84 -10.52 -11.76 -8.88
N TRP A 85 -10.59 -12.44 -7.72
CA TRP A 85 -11.14 -13.79 -7.60
C TRP A 85 -12.60 -13.86 -8.06
N ASN A 86 -13.44 -12.94 -7.57
CA ASN A 86 -14.86 -12.90 -7.93
C ASN A 86 -15.07 -12.60 -9.42
N HIS A 87 -14.18 -11.80 -10.01
CA HIS A 87 -14.22 -11.46 -11.44
C HIS A 87 -13.64 -12.55 -12.35
N SER A 88 -12.99 -13.58 -11.77
CA SER A 88 -12.24 -14.58 -12.54
C SER A 88 -13.04 -15.31 -13.62
N PRO A 89 -14.28 -15.80 -13.38
CA PRO A 89 -15.05 -16.46 -14.42
C PRO A 89 -15.40 -15.54 -15.60
N GLY A 90 -15.70 -14.27 -15.30
CA GLY A 90 -15.95 -13.27 -16.34
C GLY A 90 -14.71 -13.00 -17.18
N MET A 91 -13.53 -12.93 -16.56
CA MET A 91 -12.26 -12.82 -17.28
C MET A 91 -11.97 -14.06 -18.11
N GLU A 92 -12.24 -15.26 -17.58
CA GLU A 92 -12.03 -16.52 -18.31
C GLU A 92 -12.89 -16.60 -19.56
N HIS A 93 -14.17 -16.22 -19.47
CA HIS A 93 -15.04 -16.14 -20.65
C HIS A 93 -14.45 -15.25 -21.75
N VAL A 94 -13.94 -14.06 -21.38
CA VAL A 94 -13.31 -13.13 -22.33
C VAL A 94 -11.97 -13.67 -22.86
N PHE A 95 -11.18 -14.37 -22.03
CA PHE A 95 -9.95 -15.03 -22.47
C PHE A 95 -10.24 -16.09 -23.53
N GLN A 96 -11.26 -16.93 -23.32
CA GLN A 96 -11.70 -17.94 -24.27
C GLN A 96 -12.26 -17.32 -25.56
N GLU A 97 -13.16 -16.34 -25.43
CA GLU A 97 -13.77 -15.62 -26.56
C GLU A 97 -12.70 -14.98 -27.46
N LYS A 98 -11.71 -14.32 -26.86
CA LYS A 98 -10.62 -13.66 -27.57
C LYS A 98 -9.46 -14.57 -27.92
N ARG A 99 -9.53 -15.86 -27.54
CA ARG A 99 -8.48 -16.87 -27.74
C ARG A 99 -7.11 -16.40 -27.24
N VAL A 100 -7.09 -15.79 -26.06
CA VAL A 100 -5.86 -15.37 -25.39
C VAL A 100 -5.65 -16.22 -24.13
N PRO A 101 -4.43 -16.69 -23.87
CA PRO A 101 -4.18 -17.45 -22.64
C PRO A 101 -4.26 -16.54 -21.42
N ARG A 102 -4.80 -17.07 -20.32
CA ARG A 102 -4.74 -16.42 -19.01
C ARG A 102 -3.28 -16.12 -18.62
N PRO A 103 -2.92 -14.88 -18.27
CA PRO A 103 -1.56 -14.58 -17.87
C PRO A 103 -1.22 -15.26 -16.54
N ARG A 104 0.00 -15.76 -16.42
CA ARG A 104 0.56 -16.30 -15.16
C ARG A 104 1.47 -15.27 -14.49
N PHE A 105 1.51 -15.34 -13.16
CA PHE A 105 2.32 -14.46 -12.33
C PHE A 105 3.22 -15.24 -11.38
N GLU A 106 4.43 -14.72 -11.14
CA GLU A 106 5.20 -15.00 -9.93
C GLU A 106 4.70 -14.17 -8.74
N PRO A 107 4.95 -14.56 -7.47
CA PRO A 107 4.49 -13.81 -6.30
C PRO A 107 4.93 -12.33 -6.28
N SER A 108 6.15 -12.04 -6.72
CA SER A 108 6.66 -10.67 -6.86
C SER A 108 5.92 -9.88 -7.94
N GLU A 109 5.62 -10.51 -9.09
CA GLU A 109 4.85 -9.88 -10.16
C GLU A 109 3.41 -9.58 -9.71
N MET A 110 2.79 -10.50 -8.97
CA MET A 110 1.46 -10.29 -8.38
C MET A 110 1.47 -9.13 -7.39
N ALA A 111 2.48 -9.04 -6.52
CA ALA A 111 2.63 -7.92 -5.59
C ALA A 111 2.74 -6.58 -6.32
N SER A 112 3.56 -6.52 -7.37
CA SER A 112 3.72 -5.33 -8.21
C SER A 112 2.41 -4.96 -8.93
N LEU A 113 1.69 -5.94 -9.48
CA LEU A 113 0.38 -5.74 -10.11
C LEU A 113 -0.63 -5.16 -9.12
N LEU A 114 -0.83 -5.80 -7.96
CA LEU A 114 -1.79 -5.36 -6.94
C LEU A 114 -1.45 -3.95 -6.44
N SER A 115 -0.16 -3.64 -6.30
CA SER A 115 0.32 -2.33 -5.91
C SER A 115 0.02 -1.26 -6.95
N PHE A 116 0.19 -1.57 -8.24
CA PHE A 116 -0.20 -0.67 -9.32
C PHE A 116 -1.71 -0.44 -9.33
N LEU A 117 -2.51 -1.49 -9.20
CA LEU A 117 -3.97 -1.39 -9.15
C LEU A 117 -4.43 -0.52 -7.97
N TYR A 118 -3.85 -0.70 -6.79
CA TYR A 118 -4.11 0.16 -5.63
C TYR A 118 -3.67 1.62 -5.86
N TYR A 119 -2.52 1.82 -6.52
CA TYR A 119 -2.03 3.14 -6.87
C TYR A 119 -2.95 3.87 -7.87
N LEU A 120 -3.65 3.18 -8.77
CA LEU A 120 -4.65 3.82 -9.63
C LEU A 120 -5.77 4.51 -8.81
N GLY A 121 -6.04 4.04 -7.59
CA GLY A 121 -6.95 4.69 -6.65
C GLY A 121 -6.37 5.89 -5.90
N SER A 122 -5.06 6.13 -5.98
CA SER A 122 -4.37 7.19 -5.22
C SER A 122 -4.61 8.58 -5.79
N LEU A 123 -4.87 8.63 -7.10
CA LEU A 123 -5.17 9.86 -7.82
C LEU A 123 -6.64 10.20 -7.59
N ASP A 124 -6.88 11.39 -7.06
CA ASP A 124 -8.24 11.93 -7.05
C ASP A 124 -8.78 12.07 -8.46
N PRO A 125 -10.12 12.09 -8.64
CA PRO A 125 -10.69 12.50 -9.91
C PRO A 125 -10.10 13.84 -10.36
N PRO A 126 -10.07 14.11 -11.67
CA PRO A 126 -9.72 15.43 -12.17
C PRO A 126 -10.50 16.50 -11.41
N GLY A 127 -9.80 17.49 -10.87
CA GLY A 127 -10.44 18.60 -10.16
C GLY A 127 -11.28 19.47 -11.09
N ASP A 128 -12.23 20.19 -10.51
CA ASP A 128 -13.06 21.17 -11.20
C ASP A 128 -12.35 22.54 -11.17
N ALA A 129 -11.93 23.02 -12.35
CA ALA A 129 -11.25 24.30 -12.50
C ALA A 129 -12.13 25.50 -12.10
N ALA A 130 -13.45 25.44 -12.30
CA ALA A 130 -14.36 26.50 -11.89
C ALA A 130 -14.53 26.53 -10.37
N ALA A 131 -14.64 25.36 -9.74
CA ALA A 131 -14.58 25.25 -8.27
C ALA A 131 -13.25 25.77 -7.72
N GLY A 132 -12.14 25.38 -8.34
CA GLY A 132 -10.80 25.84 -7.99
C GLY A 132 -10.65 27.35 -8.08
N GLY A 133 -11.22 28.00 -9.11
CA GLY A 133 -11.22 29.45 -9.24
C GLY A 133 -11.95 30.13 -8.08
N ARG A 134 -13.13 29.62 -7.69
CA ARG A 134 -13.85 30.12 -6.51
C ARG A 134 -13.05 29.93 -5.22
N LEU A 135 -12.43 28.76 -5.04
CA LEU A 135 -11.60 28.48 -3.87
C LEU A 135 -10.37 29.39 -3.82
N PHE A 136 -9.73 29.66 -4.95
CA PHE A 136 -8.57 30.55 -5.06
C PHE A 136 -8.91 31.97 -4.57
N SER A 137 -10.13 32.44 -4.86
CA SER A 137 -10.65 33.71 -4.34
C SER A 137 -11.03 33.64 -2.87
N GLN A 138 -11.87 32.68 -2.50
CA GLN A 138 -12.45 32.58 -1.15
C GLN A 138 -11.40 32.30 -0.08
N LYS A 139 -10.37 31.53 -0.41
CA LYS A 139 -9.24 31.24 0.49
C LYS A 139 -8.15 32.32 0.44
N GLY A 140 -8.38 33.43 -0.28
CA GLY A 140 -7.49 34.59 -0.30
C GLY A 140 -6.17 34.38 -1.05
N CYS A 141 -6.04 33.32 -1.86
CA CYS A 141 -4.78 33.01 -2.55
C CYS A 141 -4.38 34.14 -3.50
N GLN A 142 -5.35 34.73 -4.19
CA GLN A 142 -5.15 35.84 -5.14
C GLN A 142 -4.70 37.16 -4.51
N THR A 143 -4.83 37.32 -3.20
CA THR A 143 -4.35 38.52 -2.49
C THR A 143 -2.83 38.62 -2.58
N CYS A 144 -2.14 37.48 -2.56
CA CYS A 144 -0.69 37.43 -2.62
C CYS A 144 -0.17 36.92 -3.96
N HIS A 145 -0.83 35.91 -4.54
CA HIS A 145 -0.36 35.21 -5.73
C HIS A 145 -1.04 35.72 -6.99
N SER A 146 -0.28 35.81 -8.07
CA SER A 146 -0.79 36.06 -9.42
C SER A 146 -0.88 34.78 -10.24
N LEU A 147 -1.90 34.69 -11.09
CA LEU A 147 -2.17 33.60 -12.01
C LEU A 147 -2.90 34.14 -13.24
N GLY A 148 -2.42 33.84 -14.44
CA GLY A 148 -3.00 34.36 -15.69
C GLY A 148 -2.98 35.89 -15.76
N GLY A 149 -1.96 36.52 -15.15
CA GLY A 149 -1.82 37.98 -15.09
C GLY A 149 -2.75 38.68 -14.08
N LYS A 150 -3.53 37.95 -13.28
CA LYS A 150 -4.45 38.51 -12.26
C LYS A 150 -4.01 38.13 -10.85
N GLY A 151 -4.25 39.01 -9.87
CA GLY A 151 -3.95 38.78 -8.45
C GLY A 151 -2.76 39.62 -7.95
N GLY A 152 -2.22 39.23 -6.79
CA GLY A 152 -1.15 39.95 -6.10
C GLY A 152 0.27 39.65 -6.64
N ASN A 153 1.23 40.41 -6.12
CA ASN A 153 2.66 40.30 -6.44
C ASN A 153 3.55 40.00 -5.22
N MET A 154 2.97 39.83 -4.03
CA MET A 154 3.73 39.48 -2.81
C MET A 154 4.23 38.03 -2.84
N GLY A 155 3.40 37.13 -3.33
CA GLY A 155 3.74 35.73 -3.53
C GLY A 155 4.30 35.49 -4.94
N PRO A 156 5.02 34.37 -5.17
CA PRO A 156 5.45 34.00 -6.51
C PRO A 156 4.25 33.79 -7.44
N ARG A 157 4.45 34.15 -8.71
CA ARG A 157 3.53 33.83 -9.80
C ARG A 157 3.29 32.32 -9.88
N LEU A 158 2.03 31.93 -10.00
CA LEU A 158 1.63 30.53 -10.07
C LEU A 158 1.55 29.99 -11.50
N ASP A 159 1.75 30.84 -12.52
CA ASP A 159 1.72 30.45 -13.93
C ASP A 159 2.68 29.28 -14.23
N LYS A 160 3.87 29.27 -13.60
CA LYS A 160 4.87 28.20 -13.76
C LYS A 160 4.37 26.82 -13.30
N TYR A 161 3.34 26.77 -12.45
CA TYR A 161 2.76 25.52 -11.95
C TYR A 161 1.77 24.91 -12.95
N SER A 162 1.36 25.66 -13.99
CA SER A 162 0.36 25.20 -14.96
C SER A 162 0.83 24.04 -15.84
N GLY A 163 2.14 23.93 -16.10
CA GLY A 163 2.73 22.81 -16.85
C GLY A 163 2.90 21.53 -16.03
N TYR A 164 2.71 21.56 -14.71
CA TYR A 164 2.89 20.38 -13.88
C TYR A 164 1.63 19.52 -13.87
N THR A 165 1.75 18.32 -14.46
CA THR A 165 0.67 17.33 -14.52
C THR A 165 0.57 16.48 -13.25
N SER A 166 1.63 16.45 -12.44
CA SER A 166 1.56 15.82 -11.12
C SER A 166 1.15 16.82 -10.02
N PRO A 167 0.15 16.49 -9.18
CA PRO A 167 -0.21 17.29 -8.00
C PRO A 167 0.88 17.34 -6.93
N LEU A 168 1.89 16.47 -7.03
CA LEU A 168 2.95 16.35 -6.02
C LEU A 168 3.88 17.55 -6.00
N PHE A 169 4.03 18.27 -7.13
CA PHE A 169 4.79 19.52 -7.15
C PHE A 169 4.14 20.61 -6.30
N LEU A 170 2.81 20.74 -6.39
CA LEU A 170 2.06 21.66 -5.54
C LEU A 170 2.22 21.27 -4.07
N THR A 171 2.20 19.98 -3.76
CA THR A 171 2.38 19.51 -2.38
C THR A 171 3.76 19.82 -1.82
N ALA A 172 4.83 19.58 -2.59
CA ALA A 172 6.19 19.95 -2.21
C ALA A 172 6.34 21.47 -2.02
N ALA A 173 5.74 22.26 -2.91
CA ALA A 173 5.75 23.72 -2.80
C ALA A 173 5.02 24.21 -1.54
N LEU A 174 3.83 23.66 -1.24
CA LEU A 174 3.05 23.99 -0.05
C LEU A 174 3.79 23.61 1.24
N TRP A 175 4.52 22.48 1.26
CA TRP A 175 5.35 22.10 2.40
C TRP A 175 6.52 23.08 2.60
N ASN A 176 7.34 23.27 1.56
CA ASN A 176 8.56 24.08 1.65
C ASN A 176 8.27 25.57 1.90
N ARG A 177 7.15 26.08 1.38
CA ARG A 177 6.75 27.48 1.55
C ARG A 177 5.72 27.68 2.65
N GLY A 178 5.25 26.61 3.30
CA GLY A 178 4.15 26.68 4.25
C GLY A 178 4.42 27.58 5.46
N LYS A 179 5.59 27.41 6.10
CA LYS A 179 5.99 28.24 7.26
C LYS A 179 6.22 29.71 6.86
N PRO A 180 7.03 30.03 5.82
CA PRO A 180 7.16 31.41 5.35
C PRO A 180 5.82 32.05 4.92
N MET A 181 4.93 31.30 4.27
CA MET A 181 3.59 31.78 3.91
C MET A 181 2.76 32.09 5.16
N ALA A 182 2.80 31.23 6.19
CA ALA A 182 2.07 31.46 7.42
C ALA A 182 2.56 32.72 8.16
N GLU A 183 3.87 32.93 8.24
CA GLU A 183 4.47 34.14 8.83
C GLU A 183 4.07 35.42 8.06
N ALA A 184 4.04 35.36 6.72
CA ALA A 184 3.58 36.47 5.90
C ALA A 184 2.07 36.74 6.06
N MET A 185 1.27 35.67 6.15
CA MET A 185 -0.18 35.76 6.41
C MET A 185 -0.44 36.43 7.77
N GLU A 186 0.26 36.00 8.81
CA GLU A 186 0.15 36.57 10.16
C GLU A 186 0.49 38.06 10.19
N LYS A 187 1.60 38.47 9.55
CA LYS A 187 2.00 39.88 9.44
C LYS A 187 0.96 40.75 8.75
N GLN A 188 0.20 40.17 7.82
CA GLN A 188 -0.85 40.87 7.06
C GLN A 188 -2.24 40.67 7.65
N SER A 189 -2.36 40.05 8.83
CA SER A 189 -3.65 39.69 9.45
C SER A 189 -4.56 38.86 8.52
N ILE A 190 -3.96 38.07 7.63
CA ILE A 190 -4.67 37.15 6.73
C ILE A 190 -4.83 35.81 7.47
N SER A 191 -6.07 35.34 7.58
CA SER A 191 -6.32 34.02 8.15
C SER A 191 -5.76 32.93 7.25
N ARG A 192 -4.98 32.00 7.84
CA ARG A 192 -4.40 30.89 7.10
C ARG A 192 -5.50 29.93 6.64
N PRO A 193 -5.64 29.64 5.34
CA PRO A 193 -6.69 28.76 4.86
C PRO A 193 -6.42 27.31 5.25
N THR A 194 -7.49 26.53 5.40
CA THR A 194 -7.43 25.07 5.50
C THR A 194 -7.90 24.43 4.19
N PHE A 195 -7.45 23.20 3.93
CA PHE A 195 -7.92 22.40 2.79
C PHE A 195 -8.79 21.24 3.24
N GLN A 196 -9.85 20.97 2.48
CA GLN A 196 -10.77 19.86 2.72
C GLN A 196 -11.21 19.24 1.40
N GLY A 197 -11.75 18.01 1.45
CA GLY A 197 -12.34 17.36 0.28
C GLY A 197 -11.41 17.35 -0.93
N THR A 198 -11.86 17.96 -2.03
CA THR A 198 -11.16 18.07 -3.31
C THR A 198 -10.41 19.39 -3.49
N ASP A 199 -10.32 20.25 -2.46
CA ASP A 199 -9.80 21.62 -2.57
C ASP A 199 -8.47 21.70 -3.34
N ILE A 200 -7.50 20.84 -2.99
CA ILE A 200 -6.18 20.84 -3.65
C ILE A 200 -6.28 20.42 -5.11
N SER A 201 -7.09 19.41 -5.42
CA SER A 201 -7.30 18.94 -6.79
C SER A 201 -7.99 20.00 -7.65
N ASP A 202 -8.99 20.69 -7.09
CA ASP A 202 -9.73 21.77 -7.76
C ASP A 202 -8.83 22.99 -7.99
N LEU A 203 -8.06 23.41 -6.97
CA LEU A 203 -7.07 24.49 -7.09
C LEU A 203 -6.03 24.17 -8.15
N LEU A 204 -5.54 22.94 -8.21
CA LEU A 204 -4.59 22.51 -9.23
C LEU A 204 -5.22 22.53 -10.64
N ALA A 205 -6.48 22.10 -10.78
CA ALA A 205 -7.20 22.19 -12.04
C ALA A 205 -7.35 23.64 -12.51
N TYR A 206 -7.64 24.57 -11.59
CA TYR A 206 -7.70 26.00 -11.89
C TYR A 206 -6.35 26.58 -12.30
N ILE A 207 -5.27 26.29 -11.55
CA ILE A 207 -3.90 26.74 -11.87
C ILE A 207 -3.49 26.29 -13.27
N ARG A 208 -3.82 25.06 -13.66
CA ARG A 208 -3.57 24.54 -15.01
C ARG A 208 -4.36 25.28 -16.07
N SER A 209 -5.66 25.43 -15.86
CA SER A 209 -6.55 26.11 -16.81
C SER A 209 -6.16 27.57 -17.03
N ALA A 210 -5.73 28.27 -15.98
CA ALA A 210 -5.48 29.70 -16.03
C ALA A 210 -4.04 30.06 -16.44
N GLY A 211 -3.05 29.20 -16.18
CA GLY A 211 -1.64 29.50 -16.47
C GLY A 211 -1.16 29.15 -17.89
N GLY A 212 -2.01 28.55 -18.74
CA GLY A 212 -1.74 28.39 -20.17
C GLY A 212 -0.63 27.39 -20.55
N GLY A 213 -0.11 26.61 -19.59
CA GLY A 213 0.95 25.63 -19.84
C GLY A 213 0.51 24.50 -20.77
N THR A 214 1.19 24.36 -21.91
CA THR A 214 0.99 23.28 -22.89
C THR A 214 1.85 22.06 -22.62
N GLU A 215 2.98 22.25 -21.95
CA GLU A 215 3.94 21.20 -21.61
C GLU A 215 3.51 20.45 -20.34
N ARG A 216 3.47 19.12 -20.40
CA ARG A 216 3.02 18.27 -19.29
C ARG A 216 4.21 17.63 -18.61
N VAL A 217 4.69 18.23 -17.52
CA VAL A 217 5.72 17.64 -16.67
C VAL A 217 5.08 16.56 -15.79
N TYR A 218 5.40 15.30 -16.08
CA TYR A 218 4.97 14.13 -15.32
C TYR A 218 6.02 13.80 -14.24
N VAL A 219 5.56 13.64 -13.00
CA VAL A 219 6.39 13.08 -11.93
C VAL A 219 6.00 11.62 -11.79
N ALA A 220 6.99 10.74 -11.86
CA ALA A 220 6.78 9.32 -11.62
C ALA A 220 6.12 9.10 -10.24
N PRO A 221 5.24 8.09 -10.12
CA PRO A 221 4.80 7.59 -8.82
C PRO A 221 5.97 7.47 -7.84
N GLY A 222 5.79 7.94 -6.62
CA GLY A 222 6.82 7.83 -5.59
C GLY A 222 7.05 6.38 -5.19
N LYS A 223 8.28 6.08 -4.77
CA LYS A 223 8.70 4.75 -4.33
C LYS A 223 8.52 4.62 -2.81
N PRO A 224 7.59 3.79 -2.30
CA PRO A 224 7.33 3.68 -0.86
C PRO A 224 8.57 3.32 -0.03
N LYS A 225 9.45 2.42 -0.50
CA LYS A 225 10.69 2.08 0.19
C LYS A 225 11.65 3.28 0.32
N SER A 226 11.73 4.13 -0.70
CA SER A 226 12.49 5.39 -0.63
C SER A 226 11.84 6.37 0.34
N GLY A 227 10.50 6.41 0.37
CA GLY A 227 9.74 7.23 1.31
C GLY A 227 9.93 6.82 2.77
N GLU A 228 10.05 5.52 3.05
CA GLU A 228 10.39 4.99 4.38
C GLU A 228 11.74 5.52 4.87
N ALA A 229 12.77 5.40 4.02
CA ALA A 229 14.10 5.93 4.34
C ALA A 229 14.07 7.46 4.55
N LEU A 230 13.28 8.18 3.75
CA LEU A 230 13.09 9.62 3.89
C LEU A 230 12.34 9.98 5.18
N PHE A 231 11.34 9.21 5.59
CA PHE A 231 10.58 9.45 6.82
C PHE A 231 11.50 9.45 8.05
N SER A 232 12.48 8.54 8.08
CA SER A 232 13.53 8.51 9.10
C SER A 232 14.57 9.62 8.90
N LYS A 233 15.11 9.78 7.68
CA LYS A 233 16.16 10.77 7.36
C LYS A 233 15.71 12.21 7.60
N LYS A 234 14.44 12.52 7.32
CA LYS A 234 13.82 13.84 7.54
C LYS A 234 13.21 13.97 8.94
N ARG A 235 13.52 13.01 9.84
CA ARG A 235 13.18 13.01 11.27
C ARG A 235 11.68 13.01 11.57
N CYS A 236 10.84 12.64 10.59
CA CYS A 236 9.39 12.54 10.78
C CYS A 236 9.04 11.47 11.84
N VAL A 237 9.82 10.39 11.87
CA VAL A 237 9.70 9.27 12.81
C VAL A 237 9.93 9.66 14.28
N GLU A 238 10.59 10.79 14.55
CA GLU A 238 10.83 11.23 15.94
C GLU A 238 9.55 11.73 16.62
N CYS A 239 8.54 12.12 15.84
CA CYS A 239 7.26 12.60 16.34
C CYS A 239 6.11 11.65 16.01
N HIS A 240 6.11 11.06 14.81
CA HIS A 240 5.03 10.22 14.32
C HIS A 240 5.41 8.74 14.34
N SER A 241 4.49 7.90 14.80
CA SER A 241 4.62 6.45 14.69
C SER A 241 3.99 5.90 13.42
N ILE A 242 4.46 4.73 13.00
CA ILE A 242 3.88 3.88 11.99
C ILE A 242 3.56 2.53 12.64
N ARG A 243 2.26 2.25 12.82
CA ARG A 243 1.76 1.03 13.47
C ARG A 243 2.51 0.71 14.77
N GLY A 244 2.62 1.70 15.66
CA GLY A 244 3.27 1.61 16.97
C GLY A 244 4.77 1.84 16.99
N HIS A 245 5.43 2.04 15.83
CA HIS A 245 6.88 2.21 15.75
C HIS A 245 7.25 3.66 15.45
N GLY A 246 8.04 4.30 16.30
CA GLY A 246 8.45 5.70 16.18
C GLY A 246 8.04 6.55 17.39
N GLY A 247 7.97 7.86 17.21
CA GLY A 247 7.57 8.81 18.23
C GLY A 247 6.07 8.81 18.51
N ASN A 248 5.69 9.33 19.67
CA ASN A 248 4.30 9.40 20.15
C ASN A 248 3.81 10.85 20.37
N VAL A 249 4.49 11.82 19.78
CA VAL A 249 4.14 13.25 19.88
C VAL A 249 2.96 13.57 18.96
N GLY A 250 3.04 13.08 17.72
CA GLY A 250 1.99 13.09 16.73
C GLY A 250 1.23 11.77 16.72
N PRO A 251 0.10 11.71 15.99
CA PRO A 251 -0.64 10.46 15.84
C PRO A 251 0.13 9.44 15.01
N ASP A 252 -0.28 8.17 15.16
CA ASP A 252 0.19 7.09 14.31
C ASP A 252 -0.31 7.27 12.88
N LEU A 253 0.59 7.57 11.95
CA LEU A 253 0.21 7.85 10.56
C LEU A 253 -0.16 6.59 9.78
N GLY A 254 0.32 5.41 10.19
CA GLY A 254 -0.09 4.14 9.57
C GLY A 254 -1.55 3.78 9.87
N ILE A 255 -2.12 4.35 10.93
CA ILE A 255 -3.49 4.09 11.39
C ILE A 255 -4.41 5.27 11.05
N THR A 256 -4.01 6.49 11.37
CA THR A 256 -4.90 7.67 11.35
C THR A 256 -4.95 8.39 10.01
N LEU A 257 -3.87 8.36 9.23
CA LEU A 257 -3.78 9.07 7.97
C LEU A 257 -4.42 8.23 6.86
N LYS A 258 -5.49 8.77 6.25
CA LYS A 258 -6.28 8.08 5.21
C LYS A 258 -6.62 9.02 4.05
N GLY A 259 -6.92 8.41 2.90
CA GLY A 259 -7.37 9.09 1.68
C GLY A 259 -6.33 9.13 0.56
N SER A 260 -6.68 9.85 -0.51
CA SER A 260 -5.86 10.08 -1.70
C SER A 260 -4.59 10.89 -1.39
N LEU A 261 -3.68 10.96 -2.36
CA LEU A 261 -2.45 11.74 -2.24
C LEU A 261 -2.74 13.22 -1.89
N MET A 262 -3.83 13.80 -2.41
CA MET A 262 -4.16 15.22 -2.20
C MET A 262 -4.89 15.44 -0.88
N ARG A 263 -5.64 14.44 -0.39
CA ARG A 263 -6.17 14.49 0.99
C ARG A 263 -5.04 14.41 2.02
N ILE A 264 -4.01 13.59 1.75
CA ILE A 264 -2.79 13.56 2.57
C ILE A 264 -2.09 14.92 2.53
N ALA A 265 -1.89 15.50 1.35
CA ALA A 265 -1.32 16.83 1.18
C ALA A 265 -2.09 17.92 1.97
N GLY A 266 -3.43 17.89 1.91
CA GLY A 266 -4.30 18.80 2.65
C GLY A 266 -4.15 18.64 4.16
N SER A 267 -4.04 17.40 4.62
CA SER A 267 -3.81 17.08 6.04
C SER A 267 -2.45 17.60 6.52
N MET A 268 -1.40 17.42 5.71
CA MET A 268 -0.06 17.96 6.00
C MET A 268 -0.08 19.49 6.08
N TRP A 269 -0.74 20.17 5.13
CA TRP A 269 -0.91 21.63 5.17
C TRP A 269 -1.66 22.05 6.43
N ASN A 270 -2.81 21.45 6.73
CA ASN A 270 -3.62 21.82 7.89
C ASN A 270 -2.88 21.60 9.22
N HIS A 271 -2.06 20.54 9.30
CA HIS A 271 -1.30 20.19 10.49
C HIS A 271 -0.02 21.02 10.66
N GLY A 272 0.48 21.67 9.60
CA GLY A 272 1.73 22.45 9.54
C GLY A 272 2.04 23.30 10.78
N PRO A 273 1.15 24.23 11.19
CA PRO A 273 1.41 25.09 12.35
C PRO A 273 1.71 24.32 13.64
N LYS A 274 0.97 23.23 13.91
CA LYS A 274 1.21 22.39 15.09
C LYS A 274 2.56 21.67 15.00
N MET A 275 2.93 21.20 13.81
CA MET A 275 4.24 20.58 13.58
C MET A 275 5.37 21.56 13.82
N TRP A 276 5.30 22.78 13.28
CA TRP A 276 6.39 23.76 13.40
C TRP A 276 6.65 24.18 14.84
N VAL A 277 5.59 24.32 15.67
CA VAL A 277 5.74 24.60 17.10
C VAL A 277 6.51 23.46 17.80
N LYS A 278 6.10 22.20 17.57
CA LYS A 278 6.79 21.04 18.17
C LYS A 278 8.20 20.80 17.63
N MET A 279 8.43 21.12 16.36
CA MET A 279 9.76 21.12 15.77
C MET A 279 10.66 22.16 16.46
N ALA A 280 10.18 23.39 16.64
CA ALA A 280 10.92 24.46 17.31
C ALA A 280 11.25 24.14 18.77
N GLU A 281 10.29 23.59 19.54
CA GLU A 281 10.50 23.12 20.93
C GLU A 281 11.61 22.07 21.04
N ARG A 282 11.91 21.35 19.95
CA ARG A 282 12.88 20.25 19.89
C ARG A 282 14.16 20.60 19.12
N GLY A 283 14.32 21.85 18.69
CA GLY A 283 15.47 22.27 17.89
C GLY A 283 15.53 21.58 16.52
N ILE A 284 14.38 21.22 15.95
CA ILE A 284 14.26 20.62 14.62
C ILE A 284 13.92 21.73 13.62
N GLU A 285 14.75 21.92 12.61
CA GLU A 285 14.41 22.77 11.49
C GLU A 285 13.41 22.08 10.57
N VAL A 286 12.51 22.86 9.94
CA VAL A 286 11.53 22.32 8.99
C VAL A 286 12.30 21.76 7.78
N PRO A 287 12.26 20.44 7.53
CA PRO A 287 13.12 19.86 6.51
C PRO A 287 12.62 20.22 5.10
N GLY A 288 13.51 20.69 4.24
CA GLY A 288 13.20 20.88 2.82
C GLY A 288 12.97 19.54 2.11
N LEU A 289 11.98 19.50 1.20
CA LEU A 289 11.64 18.33 0.38
C LEU A 289 11.64 18.70 -1.10
N SER A 290 12.46 18.03 -1.90
CA SER A 290 12.31 18.06 -3.36
C SER A 290 10.99 17.43 -3.80
N THR A 291 10.58 17.66 -5.05
CA THR A 291 9.37 17.05 -5.61
C THR A 291 9.42 15.53 -5.59
N GLN A 292 10.59 14.93 -5.86
CA GLN A 292 10.75 13.48 -5.82
C GLN A 292 10.69 12.95 -4.39
N GLU A 293 11.37 13.60 -3.44
CA GLU A 293 11.30 13.20 -2.03
C GLU A 293 9.87 13.29 -1.49
N MET A 294 9.12 14.32 -1.87
CA MET A 294 7.71 14.45 -1.51
C MET A 294 6.85 13.34 -2.15
N SER A 295 7.13 13.00 -3.42
CA SER A 295 6.46 11.89 -4.11
C SER A 295 6.65 10.59 -3.34
N ASP A 296 7.91 10.25 -3.02
CA ASP A 296 8.27 9.03 -2.30
C ASP A 296 7.64 8.99 -0.90
N LEU A 297 7.69 10.10 -0.16
CA LEU A 297 7.13 10.21 1.19
C LEU A 297 5.60 10.06 1.22
N ILE A 298 4.89 10.75 0.32
CA ILE A 298 3.42 10.64 0.28
C ILE A 298 3.00 9.26 -0.22
N SER A 299 3.72 8.67 -1.19
CA SER A 299 3.50 7.27 -1.58
C SER A 299 3.68 6.33 -0.39
N TYR A 300 4.76 6.46 0.37
CA TYR A 300 4.97 5.67 1.60
C TYR A 300 3.79 5.76 2.56
N LEU A 301 3.33 6.99 2.86
CA LEU A 301 2.18 7.21 3.74
C LEU A 301 0.87 6.65 3.16
N TYR A 302 0.66 6.78 1.85
CA TYR A 302 -0.52 6.29 1.16
C TYR A 302 -0.64 4.76 1.18
N PHE A 303 0.49 4.04 1.07
CA PHE A 303 0.51 2.58 1.03
C PHE A 303 0.21 1.91 2.38
N PHE A 304 0.10 2.64 3.50
CA PHE A 304 -0.34 2.03 4.76
C PHE A 304 -1.80 1.59 4.78
N GLN A 305 -2.63 2.13 3.89
CA GLN A 305 -4.02 1.70 3.72
C GLN A 305 -4.14 0.51 2.76
N PHE A 306 -3.06 0.17 2.04
CA PHE A 306 -2.98 -1.01 1.19
C PHE A 306 -2.89 -2.30 2.01
N ILE A 307 -2.24 -2.25 3.16
CA ILE A 307 -2.03 -3.44 3.99
C ILE A 307 -3.28 -3.71 4.83
N ASP A 308 -3.95 -4.83 4.56
CA ASP A 308 -5.12 -5.30 5.27
C ASP A 308 -4.89 -5.44 6.79
N PRO A 309 -5.95 -5.28 7.60
CA PRO A 309 -5.97 -5.80 8.96
C PRO A 309 -5.70 -7.32 8.96
N PRO A 310 -5.10 -7.88 10.03
CA PRO A 310 -4.94 -9.33 10.17
C PRO A 310 -6.29 -10.06 10.06
N GLY A 311 -6.33 -11.15 9.29
CA GLY A 311 -7.49 -12.02 9.19
C GLY A 311 -7.76 -12.81 10.48
N ASP A 312 -9.02 -13.17 10.71
CA ASP A 312 -9.45 -14.05 11.80
C ASP A 312 -9.55 -15.49 11.29
N VAL A 313 -8.70 -16.36 11.83
CA VAL A 313 -8.64 -17.79 11.51
C VAL A 313 -9.98 -18.50 11.70
N ARG A 314 -10.75 -18.18 12.75
CA ARG A 314 -12.03 -18.85 13.02
C ARG A 314 -13.06 -18.47 11.98
N ARG A 315 -13.10 -17.20 11.57
CA ARG A 315 -13.92 -16.79 10.42
C ARG A 315 -13.42 -17.42 9.13
N GLY A 316 -12.10 -17.57 8.96
CA GLY A 316 -11.51 -18.23 7.80
C GLY A 316 -11.92 -19.69 7.63
N LEU A 317 -12.03 -20.44 8.73
CA LEU A 317 -12.59 -21.79 8.72
C LEU A 317 -14.05 -21.81 8.26
N VAL A 318 -14.85 -20.84 8.69
CA VAL A 318 -16.25 -20.70 8.26
C VAL A 318 -16.29 -20.41 6.76
N VAL A 319 -15.48 -19.47 6.26
CA VAL A 319 -15.35 -19.16 4.83
C VAL A 319 -14.97 -20.43 4.05
N TYR A 320 -13.94 -21.16 4.49
CA TYR A 320 -13.49 -22.38 3.81
C TYR A 320 -14.61 -23.43 3.66
N LYS A 321 -15.46 -23.58 4.69
CA LYS A 321 -16.60 -24.50 4.69
C LYS A 321 -17.76 -23.98 3.84
N GLU A 322 -18.19 -22.75 4.05
CA GLU A 322 -19.37 -22.17 3.38
C GLU A 322 -19.12 -21.93 1.88
N LYS A 323 -17.90 -21.56 1.50
CA LYS A 323 -17.47 -21.46 0.09
C LYS A 323 -17.12 -22.82 -0.51
N ARG A 324 -17.29 -23.90 0.26
CA ARG A 324 -17.15 -25.30 -0.15
C ARG A 324 -15.76 -25.65 -0.72
N CYS A 325 -14.71 -24.95 -0.28
CA CYS A 325 -13.34 -25.20 -0.71
C CYS A 325 -12.91 -26.66 -0.44
N GLY A 326 -13.39 -27.20 0.69
CA GLY A 326 -13.16 -28.59 1.12
C GLY A 326 -13.78 -29.69 0.24
N THR A 327 -14.67 -29.32 -0.70
CA THR A 327 -15.28 -30.28 -1.65
C THR A 327 -14.27 -30.72 -2.72
N CYS A 328 -13.20 -29.96 -2.93
CA CYS A 328 -12.15 -30.32 -3.88
C CYS A 328 -10.79 -30.42 -3.21
N HIS A 329 -10.49 -29.50 -2.30
CA HIS A 329 -9.19 -29.44 -1.64
C HIS A 329 -9.26 -30.04 -0.25
N ALA A 330 -8.34 -30.93 0.08
CA ALA A 330 -8.13 -31.31 1.47
C ALA A 330 -7.31 -30.24 2.21
N LEU A 331 -7.40 -30.23 3.53
CA LEU A 331 -6.51 -29.47 4.41
C LEU A 331 -6.10 -30.35 5.58
N ARG A 332 -4.81 -30.71 5.64
CA ARG A 332 -4.27 -31.69 6.61
C ARG A 332 -5.01 -33.03 6.56
N GLY A 333 -5.28 -33.52 5.35
CA GLY A 333 -5.96 -34.78 5.09
C GLY A 333 -7.47 -34.75 5.29
N VAL A 334 -8.06 -33.61 5.69
CA VAL A 334 -9.51 -33.45 5.87
C VAL A 334 -10.11 -32.77 4.65
N GLY A 335 -11.08 -33.41 4.01
CA GLY A 335 -11.72 -32.95 2.77
C GLY A 335 -11.49 -33.92 1.62
N GLU A 336 -12.00 -33.57 0.44
CA GLU A 336 -11.87 -34.39 -0.76
C GLU A 336 -10.50 -34.22 -1.42
N LYS A 337 -10.11 -35.18 -2.26
CA LYS A 337 -8.81 -35.23 -2.95
C LYS A 337 -8.92 -35.01 -4.45
N VAL A 338 -9.84 -34.16 -4.89
CA VAL A 338 -9.95 -33.75 -6.31
C VAL A 338 -8.75 -32.86 -6.67
N GLY A 339 -8.48 -31.86 -5.82
CA GLY A 339 -7.27 -31.05 -5.82
C GLY A 339 -6.27 -31.50 -4.76
N PRO A 340 -5.07 -30.88 -4.72
CA PRO A 340 -4.07 -31.21 -3.73
C PRO A 340 -4.51 -30.78 -2.32
N ASP A 341 -3.91 -31.41 -1.31
CA ASP A 341 -4.00 -30.95 0.08
C ASP A 341 -3.28 -29.62 0.23
N LEU A 342 -4.03 -28.55 0.50
CA LEU A 342 -3.52 -27.19 0.57
C LEU A 342 -2.54 -26.97 1.72
N ALA A 343 -2.49 -27.88 2.71
CA ALA A 343 -1.49 -27.82 3.77
C ALA A 343 -0.11 -28.32 3.31
N ALA A 344 -0.06 -29.12 2.23
CA ALA A 344 1.16 -29.78 1.74
C ALA A 344 1.71 -29.17 0.44
N VAL A 345 0.94 -28.35 -0.29
CA VAL A 345 1.40 -27.70 -1.53
C VAL A 345 2.61 -26.81 -1.24
N GLU A 346 3.67 -26.90 -2.04
CA GLU A 346 4.83 -26.00 -1.92
C GLU A 346 4.46 -24.57 -2.34
N LYS A 347 5.16 -23.57 -1.79
CA LYS A 347 4.99 -22.14 -2.16
C LYS A 347 3.56 -21.61 -1.96
N LEU A 348 2.99 -21.85 -0.78
CA LEU A 348 1.74 -21.23 -0.28
C LEU A 348 1.92 -20.72 1.16
N ASP A 349 3.12 -20.26 1.50
CA ASP A 349 3.52 -19.91 2.87
C ASP A 349 3.25 -18.44 3.20
N THR A 350 2.92 -17.63 2.19
CA THR A 350 2.60 -16.20 2.32
C THR A 350 1.26 -15.88 1.66
N SER A 351 0.64 -14.78 2.06
CA SER A 351 -0.60 -14.30 1.45
C SER A 351 -0.46 -14.06 -0.06
N LEU A 352 0.67 -13.51 -0.50
CA LEU A 352 0.95 -13.26 -1.91
C LEU A 352 1.07 -14.55 -2.71
N GLU A 353 1.73 -15.57 -2.17
CA GLU A 353 1.82 -16.89 -2.79
C GLU A 353 0.44 -17.54 -2.92
N VAL A 354 -0.40 -17.45 -1.89
CA VAL A 354 -1.78 -17.96 -1.94
C VAL A 354 -2.59 -17.27 -3.04
N ILE A 355 -2.58 -15.92 -3.08
CA ILE A 355 -3.30 -15.16 -4.12
C ILE A 355 -2.78 -15.51 -5.52
N THR A 356 -1.46 -15.63 -5.66
CA THR A 356 -0.82 -15.98 -6.93
C THR A 356 -1.22 -17.37 -7.38
N GLY A 357 -1.20 -18.35 -6.46
CA GLY A 357 -1.64 -19.72 -6.71
C GLY A 357 -3.10 -19.78 -7.12
N MET A 358 -3.98 -19.08 -6.40
CA MET A 358 -5.40 -18.98 -6.72
C MET A 358 -5.62 -18.41 -8.12
N TRP A 359 -4.94 -17.32 -8.49
CA TRP A 359 -5.04 -16.72 -9.83
C TRP A 359 -4.56 -17.67 -10.94
N ASN A 360 -3.37 -18.26 -10.75
CA ASN A 360 -2.73 -19.11 -11.76
C ASN A 360 -3.50 -20.44 -11.96
N HIS A 361 -4.21 -20.90 -10.92
CA HIS A 361 -5.00 -22.13 -10.94
C HIS A 361 -6.48 -21.91 -11.32
N ALA A 362 -6.94 -20.66 -11.40
CA ALA A 362 -8.36 -20.34 -11.52
C ALA A 362 -9.07 -20.98 -12.73
N ALA A 363 -8.44 -21.00 -13.92
CA ALA A 363 -9.02 -21.60 -15.11
C ALA A 363 -9.29 -23.11 -14.93
N THR A 364 -8.34 -23.83 -14.31
CA THR A 364 -8.52 -25.26 -14.00
C THR A 364 -9.61 -25.47 -12.95
N MET A 365 -9.66 -24.62 -11.92
CA MET A 365 -10.74 -24.68 -10.93
C MET A 365 -12.11 -24.46 -11.58
N GLU A 366 -12.21 -23.51 -12.50
CA GLU A 366 -13.46 -23.20 -13.19
C GLU A 366 -13.94 -24.38 -14.04
N GLU A 367 -13.06 -24.99 -14.82
CA GLU A 367 -13.37 -26.18 -15.62
C GLU A 367 -13.90 -27.33 -14.75
N VAL A 368 -13.21 -27.64 -13.66
CA VAL A 368 -13.61 -28.70 -12.71
C VAL A 368 -14.92 -28.34 -12.01
N MET A 369 -15.11 -27.09 -11.60
CA MET A 369 -16.33 -26.63 -10.95
C MET A 369 -17.54 -26.72 -11.88
N VAL A 370 -17.40 -26.32 -13.15
CA VAL A 370 -18.45 -26.46 -14.16
C VAL A 370 -18.81 -27.93 -14.35
N GLY A 371 -17.82 -28.81 -14.50
CA GLY A 371 -18.04 -30.26 -14.64
C GLY A 371 -18.71 -30.89 -13.41
N ALA A 372 -18.43 -30.38 -12.22
CA ALA A 372 -19.00 -30.85 -10.95
C ALA A 372 -20.30 -30.13 -10.54
N ASN A 373 -20.83 -29.22 -11.36
CA ASN A 373 -21.98 -28.36 -11.05
C ASN A 373 -21.83 -27.61 -9.72
N VAL A 374 -20.63 -27.09 -9.46
CA VAL A 374 -20.31 -26.26 -8.29
C VAL A 374 -20.26 -24.80 -8.73
N ALA A 375 -21.04 -23.94 -8.06
CA ALA A 375 -20.99 -22.51 -8.33
C ALA A 375 -19.66 -21.90 -7.87
N TRP A 376 -19.11 -20.96 -8.66
CA TRP A 376 -17.91 -20.23 -8.29
C TRP A 376 -18.13 -19.44 -6.98
N PRO A 377 -17.30 -19.64 -5.95
CA PRO A 377 -17.51 -19.01 -4.66
C PRO A 377 -17.20 -17.51 -4.71
N ILE A 378 -18.12 -16.69 -4.20
CA ILE A 378 -17.95 -15.23 -4.09
C ILE A 378 -17.45 -14.86 -2.70
N LEU A 379 -16.30 -14.20 -2.64
CA LEU A 379 -15.68 -13.68 -1.42
C LEU A 379 -16.07 -12.21 -1.18
N LYS A 380 -16.53 -11.87 0.02
CA LYS A 380 -17.06 -10.55 0.38
C LYS A 380 -16.27 -9.94 1.53
N GLY A 381 -15.99 -8.64 1.44
CA GLY A 381 -15.28 -7.91 2.51
C GLY A 381 -13.97 -8.61 2.92
N GLY A 382 -13.76 -8.75 4.23
CA GLY A 382 -12.57 -9.39 4.81
C GLY A 382 -12.47 -10.92 4.64
N GLU A 383 -13.41 -11.58 3.95
CA GLU A 383 -13.40 -13.06 3.80
C GLU A 383 -12.12 -13.59 3.16
N MET A 384 -11.52 -12.88 2.20
CA MET A 384 -10.22 -13.28 1.61
C MET A 384 -9.10 -13.30 2.66
N ALA A 385 -9.05 -12.27 3.51
CA ALA A 385 -8.05 -12.17 4.56
C ALA A 385 -8.23 -13.25 5.63
N ASP A 386 -9.47 -13.48 6.05
CA ASP A 386 -9.81 -14.53 7.01
C ASP A 386 -9.46 -15.92 6.44
N LEU A 387 -9.81 -16.20 5.17
CA LEU A 387 -9.49 -17.47 4.49
C LEU A 387 -7.99 -17.72 4.43
N ILE A 388 -7.21 -16.73 3.99
CA ILE A 388 -5.75 -16.84 3.93
C ILE A 388 -5.16 -17.06 5.33
N ALA A 389 -5.64 -16.33 6.35
CA ALA A 389 -5.18 -16.54 7.73
C ALA A 389 -5.40 -17.98 8.21
N TYR A 390 -6.56 -18.56 7.90
CA TYR A 390 -6.85 -19.96 8.20
C TYR A 390 -5.93 -20.93 7.45
N LEU A 391 -5.71 -20.73 6.15
CA LEU A 391 -4.81 -21.57 5.34
C LEU A 391 -3.37 -21.51 5.87
N LEU A 392 -2.85 -20.31 6.14
CA LEU A 392 -1.50 -20.13 6.66
C LEU A 392 -1.33 -20.76 8.05
N GLN A 393 -2.33 -20.65 8.93
CA GLN A 393 -2.31 -21.34 10.23
C GLN A 393 -2.28 -22.87 10.06
N ALA A 394 -3.09 -23.41 9.14
CA ALA A 394 -3.10 -24.83 8.85
C ALA A 394 -1.76 -25.32 8.27
N ARG A 395 -0.94 -24.45 7.70
CA ARG A 395 0.40 -24.79 7.21
C ARG A 395 1.49 -24.66 8.27
N GLY A 396 1.41 -23.64 9.14
CA GLY A 396 2.40 -23.37 10.18
C GLY A 396 2.47 -24.39 11.33
N GLY A 397 1.65 -25.45 11.33
CA GLY A 397 1.59 -26.45 12.40
C GLY A 397 2.00 -27.88 12.02
N ALA A 398 2.59 -28.12 10.84
CA ALA A 398 3.04 -29.45 10.43
C ALA A 398 4.56 -29.46 10.14
N PRO A 399 5.32 -30.48 10.59
CA PRO A 399 6.65 -30.73 10.05
C PRO A 399 6.51 -31.03 8.56
N ARG A 400 7.22 -30.28 7.71
CA ARG A 400 7.28 -30.59 6.27
C ARG A 400 7.87 -32.00 6.10
N PRO A 401 7.23 -32.91 5.35
CA PRO A 401 7.90 -34.14 4.96
C PRO A 401 9.15 -33.77 4.17
N ALA A 402 10.30 -34.32 4.57
CA ALA A 402 11.55 -34.11 3.85
C ALA A 402 11.34 -34.49 2.37
N ALA A 403 11.76 -33.60 1.46
CA ALA A 403 11.74 -33.88 0.03
C ALA A 403 12.32 -35.28 -0.21
N ALA A 404 11.52 -36.15 -0.84
CA ALA A 404 11.96 -37.49 -1.18
C ALA A 404 13.24 -37.36 -2.03
N LYS A 405 14.37 -37.78 -1.47
CA LYS A 405 15.63 -37.83 -2.22
C LYS A 405 15.39 -38.72 -3.43
N GLY A 406 15.50 -38.14 -4.62
CA GLY A 406 15.52 -38.89 -5.87
C GLY A 406 16.63 -39.95 -5.83
N PRO A 407 16.49 -41.04 -6.58
CA PRO A 407 17.45 -42.14 -6.54
C PRO A 407 18.85 -41.63 -6.93
N GLU A 408 19.82 -41.91 -6.07
CA GLU A 408 21.24 -41.61 -6.27
C GLU A 408 21.71 -42.17 -7.62
N PRO A 409 22.40 -41.39 -8.46
CA PRO A 409 22.97 -41.91 -9.69
C PRO A 409 24.06 -42.92 -9.35
N LYS A 410 23.87 -44.16 -9.81
CA LYS A 410 24.87 -45.22 -9.69
C LYS A 410 26.17 -44.77 -10.36
N SER A 411 27.21 -44.63 -9.56
CA SER A 411 28.60 -44.49 -10.00
C SER A 411 28.97 -45.64 -10.94
N THR A 412 29.10 -45.35 -12.22
CA THR A 412 29.74 -46.26 -13.17
C THR A 412 31.25 -46.13 -12.99
N ARG A 413 31.86 -47.07 -12.28
CA ARG A 413 33.28 -47.39 -12.46
C ARG A 413 33.42 -48.23 -13.74
N ARG A 414 34.02 -47.64 -14.77
CA ARG A 414 35.06 -48.26 -15.59
C ARG A 414 35.76 -47.20 -16.42
#